data_AF-A0A7S3RZG6-F1
#
_entry.id   AF-A0A7S3RZG6-F1
#
_cell.length_a   1.000
_cell.length_b   1.000
_cell.length_c   1.000
_cell.angle_alpha   90.00
_cell.angle_beta   90.00
_cell.angle_gamma   90.00
#
_symmetry.space_group_name_H-M   'P 1'
#
loop_
_entity.id
_entity.type
_entity.pdbx_description
1 polymer ?
#
loop_
_entity_poly.entity_id
_entity_poly.type
_entity_poly.pdbx_seq_one_letter_code
_entity_poly.pdbx_strand_id
1 'polypeptide(L)'
;ATLTEEIAALEKAIKALDQGVAEATEMRKEENVEHKALMASDGAAKELLAFAKNRLNKFYNPKLYKPPPKRELSEDEQITVNMGGTLAPTAAPGGIAGTGIGAAASFVQIRAHSQARGAGAPPPPPETFGPYTKKSEENGGVIAMIDLLVKDLDKEMQEMTVEEKDAQAEYENFIADSATKRAVDAKSIEDKESAKADLEAHVVKMGLEKKTKSKEAYATATTLKDLHLECDWLLANFEARVAARAGEV
;
A
#
# COMPACT_ATOMS: atom_id res chain seq x y z
N ALA A 1 7.90 -35.04 7.02
CA ALA A 1 8.78 -33.87 7.16
C ALA A 1 9.67 -34.09 8.37
N THR A 2 10.95 -33.72 8.31
CA THR A 2 11.81 -33.64 9.49
C THR A 2 11.71 -32.26 10.14
N LEU A 3 12.07 -32.11 11.42
CA LEU A 3 12.07 -30.79 12.09
C LEU A 3 12.88 -29.73 11.31
N THR A 4 13.98 -30.14 10.68
CA THR A 4 14.80 -29.25 9.83
C THR A 4 14.03 -28.75 8.61
N GLU A 5 13.25 -29.61 7.95
CA GLU A 5 12.42 -29.21 6.79
C GLU A 5 11.28 -28.27 7.22
N GLU A 6 10.67 -28.53 8.38
CA GLU A 6 9.61 -27.68 8.93
C GLU A 6 10.12 -26.29 9.30
N ILE A 7 11.28 -26.20 9.95
CA ILE A 7 11.94 -24.91 10.26
C ILE A 7 12.22 -24.14 8.96
N ALA A 8 12.84 -24.79 7.97
CA ALA A 8 13.16 -24.15 6.69
C ALA A 8 11.90 -23.67 5.95
N ALA A 9 10.80 -24.42 6.04
CA ALA A 9 9.51 -24.03 5.47
C ALA A 9 8.93 -22.78 6.17
N LEU A 10 9.00 -22.73 7.52
CA LEU A 10 8.56 -21.57 8.30
C LEU A 10 9.40 -20.32 8.02
N GLU A 11 10.73 -20.45 7.96
CA GLU A 11 11.62 -19.34 7.60
C GLU A 11 11.31 -18.79 6.21
N LYS A 12 11.05 -19.67 5.24
CA LYS A 12 10.65 -19.27 3.89
C LYS A 12 9.29 -18.57 3.91
N ALA A 13 8.34 -19.06 4.71
CA ALA A 13 7.02 -18.45 4.85
C ALA A 13 7.10 -17.05 5.47
N ILE A 14 7.93 -16.84 6.50
CA ILE A 14 8.17 -15.52 7.09
C ILE A 14 8.79 -14.57 6.06
N LYS A 15 9.79 -15.02 5.29
CA LYS A 15 10.41 -14.18 4.23
C LYS A 15 9.39 -13.77 3.16
N ALA A 16 8.54 -14.70 2.73
CA ALA A 16 7.48 -14.40 1.77
C ALA A 16 6.42 -13.45 2.34
N LEU A 17 6.10 -13.59 3.63
CA LEU A 17 5.18 -12.68 4.34
C LEU A 17 5.77 -11.26 4.43
N ASP A 18 7.04 -11.14 4.83
CA ASP A 18 7.74 -9.86 4.94
C ASP A 18 7.82 -9.15 3.56
N GLN A 19 8.00 -9.91 2.48
CA GLN A 19 7.93 -9.39 1.11
C GLN A 19 6.53 -8.90 0.74
N GLY A 20 5.50 -9.72 0.98
CA GLY A 20 4.11 -9.33 0.71
C GLY A 20 3.67 -8.10 1.49
N VAL A 21 4.15 -7.95 2.74
CA VAL A 21 3.93 -6.73 3.54
C VAL A 21 4.56 -5.51 2.87
N ALA A 22 5.82 -5.61 2.42
CA ALA A 22 6.48 -4.50 1.74
C ALA A 22 5.77 -4.10 0.43
N GLU A 23 5.39 -5.08 -0.38
CA GLU A 23 4.66 -4.85 -1.65
C GLU A 23 3.29 -4.19 -1.40
N ALA A 24 2.51 -4.70 -0.45
CA ALA A 24 1.23 -4.12 -0.08
C ALA A 24 1.36 -2.69 0.45
N THR A 25 2.42 -2.41 1.23
CA THR A 25 2.70 -1.05 1.74
C THR A 25 3.02 -0.07 0.61
N GLU A 26 3.80 -0.48 -0.39
CA GLU A 26 4.08 0.39 -1.55
C GLU A 26 2.83 0.61 -2.40
N MET A 27 2.07 -0.45 -2.69
CA MET A 27 0.81 -0.36 -3.43
C MET A 27 -0.17 0.60 -2.75
N ARG A 28 -0.32 0.52 -1.41
CA ARG A 28 -1.19 1.43 -0.65
C ARG A 28 -0.74 2.89 -0.73
N LYS A 29 0.56 3.16 -0.80
CA LYS A 29 1.07 4.54 -0.98
C LYS A 29 0.72 5.07 -2.36
N GLU A 30 0.93 4.26 -3.40
CA GLU A 30 0.62 4.64 -4.79
C GLU A 30 -0.88 4.89 -4.97
N GLU A 31 -1.72 3.94 -4.56
CA GLU A 31 -3.17 4.06 -4.65
C GLU A 31 -3.71 5.25 -3.83
N ASN A 32 -3.14 5.55 -2.66
CA ASN A 32 -3.58 6.71 -1.86
C ASN A 32 -3.21 8.04 -2.52
N VAL A 33 -2.07 8.11 -3.23
CA VAL A 33 -1.66 9.28 -4.01
C VAL A 33 -2.61 9.48 -5.18
N GLU A 34 -2.94 8.41 -5.90
CA GLU A 34 -3.90 8.45 -7.02
C GLU A 34 -5.30 8.85 -6.55
N HIS A 35 -5.80 8.26 -5.46
CA HIS A 35 -7.09 8.63 -4.87
C HIS A 35 -7.15 10.13 -4.51
N LYS A 36 -6.09 10.66 -3.88
CA LYS A 36 -6.02 12.10 -3.55
C LYS A 36 -6.01 12.97 -4.81
N ALA A 37 -5.29 12.58 -5.85
CA ALA A 37 -5.22 13.31 -7.10
C ALA A 37 -6.59 13.31 -7.81
N LEU A 38 -7.27 12.16 -7.85
CA LEU A 38 -8.58 12.01 -8.45
C LEU A 38 -9.65 12.81 -7.70
N MET A 39 -9.70 12.70 -6.37
CA MET A 39 -10.59 13.51 -5.53
C MET A 39 -10.38 15.02 -5.71
N ALA A 40 -9.12 15.47 -5.88
CA ALA A 40 -8.82 16.87 -6.16
C ALA A 40 -9.30 17.30 -7.56
N SER A 41 -9.11 16.45 -8.57
CA SER A 41 -9.56 16.68 -9.94
C SER A 41 -11.09 16.78 -10.02
N ASP A 42 -11.81 15.86 -9.38
CA ASP A 42 -13.27 15.82 -9.41
C ASP A 42 -13.87 16.97 -8.60
N GLY A 43 -13.25 17.31 -7.46
CA GLY A 43 -13.58 18.51 -6.70
C GLY A 43 -13.43 19.78 -7.56
N ALA A 44 -12.32 19.92 -8.29
CA ALA A 44 -12.10 21.04 -9.21
C ALA A 44 -13.11 21.06 -10.37
N ALA A 45 -13.42 19.91 -10.96
CA ALA A 45 -14.41 19.79 -12.03
C ALA A 45 -15.80 20.21 -11.54
N LYS A 46 -16.19 19.78 -10.34
CA LYS A 46 -17.44 20.17 -9.70
C LYS A 46 -17.53 21.68 -9.46
N GLU A 47 -16.44 22.31 -9.01
CA GLU A 47 -16.39 23.77 -8.84
C GLU A 47 -16.54 24.52 -10.16
N LEU A 48 -15.90 24.04 -11.24
CA LEU A 48 -16.07 24.63 -12.58
C LEU A 48 -17.51 24.52 -13.08
N LEU A 49 -18.14 23.36 -12.90
CA LEU A 49 -19.53 23.15 -13.28
C LEU A 49 -20.46 24.07 -12.47
N ALA A 50 -20.20 24.24 -11.17
CA ALA A 50 -20.94 25.18 -10.34
C ALA A 50 -20.76 26.64 -10.80
N PHE A 51 -19.54 27.04 -11.17
CA PHE A 51 -19.26 28.37 -11.74
C PHE A 51 -19.99 28.58 -13.07
N ALA A 52 -19.92 27.60 -13.97
CA ALA A 52 -20.62 27.63 -15.26
C ALA A 52 -22.14 27.73 -15.08
N LYS A 53 -22.71 26.92 -14.17
CA LYS A 53 -24.13 26.98 -13.79
C LYS A 53 -24.51 28.37 -13.29
N ASN A 54 -23.73 28.93 -12.37
CA ASN A 54 -23.99 30.27 -11.83
C ASN A 54 -23.91 31.35 -12.93
N ARG A 55 -22.94 31.26 -13.85
CA ARG A 55 -22.84 32.18 -14.99
C ARG A 55 -24.03 32.07 -15.94
N LEU A 56 -24.51 30.85 -16.23
CA LEU A 56 -25.72 30.64 -17.03
C LEU A 56 -26.96 31.23 -16.35
N ASN A 57 -27.07 31.08 -15.02
CA ASN A 57 -28.16 31.69 -14.25
C ASN A 57 -28.21 33.22 -14.39
N LYS A 58 -27.08 33.92 -14.59
CA LYS A 58 -27.07 35.37 -14.84
C LYS A 58 -27.98 35.78 -16.01
N PHE A 59 -28.02 34.96 -17.06
CA PHE A 59 -28.73 35.26 -18.29
C PHE A 59 -30.10 34.61 -18.35
N TYR A 60 -30.22 33.37 -17.85
CA TYR A 60 -31.43 32.57 -17.99
C TYR A 60 -32.31 32.57 -16.73
N ASN A 61 -31.73 32.68 -15.53
CA ASN A 61 -32.44 32.69 -14.25
C ASN A 61 -31.89 33.77 -13.28
N PRO A 62 -32.09 35.07 -13.56
CA PRO A 62 -31.38 36.15 -12.86
C PRO A 62 -31.58 36.17 -11.34
N LYS A 63 -32.70 35.64 -10.84
CA LYS A 63 -33.01 35.53 -9.41
C LYS A 63 -32.10 34.53 -8.68
N LEU A 64 -31.53 33.56 -9.39
CA LEU A 64 -30.66 32.51 -8.83
C LEU A 64 -29.17 32.82 -9.02
N TYR A 65 -28.83 33.91 -9.71
CA TYR A 65 -27.45 34.33 -9.91
C TYR A 65 -26.84 34.87 -8.61
N LYS A 66 -25.71 34.29 -8.22
CA LYS A 66 -24.88 34.82 -7.12
C LYS A 66 -23.70 35.59 -7.72
N PRO A 67 -23.58 36.91 -7.50
CA PRO A 67 -22.42 37.63 -7.98
C PRO A 67 -21.15 37.09 -7.32
N PRO A 68 -20.04 36.96 -8.07
CA PRO A 68 -18.77 36.59 -7.46
C PRO A 68 -18.42 37.61 -6.37
N PRO A 69 -17.81 37.16 -5.26
CA PRO A 69 -17.36 38.06 -4.20
C PRO A 69 -16.50 39.17 -4.81
N LYS A 70 -16.78 40.42 -4.42
CA LYS A 70 -16.00 41.55 -4.88
C LYS A 70 -14.57 41.38 -4.35
N ARG A 71 -13.59 41.48 -5.23
CA ARG A 71 -12.18 41.51 -4.84
C ARG A 71 -11.98 42.70 -3.89
N GLU A 72 -11.52 42.42 -2.68
CA GLU A 72 -10.98 43.47 -1.81
C GLU A 72 -9.64 43.90 -2.42
N LEU A 73 -9.57 45.16 -2.84
CA LEU A 73 -8.33 45.77 -3.35
C LEU A 73 -7.38 45.90 -2.17
N SER A 74 -6.13 45.45 -2.33
CA SER A 74 -5.08 45.77 -1.37
C SER A 74 -4.90 47.31 -1.28
N GLU A 75 -4.40 47.82 -0.16
CA GLU A 75 -4.21 49.28 0.03
C GLU A 75 -3.43 49.92 -1.13
N ASP A 76 -2.42 49.21 -1.66
CA ASP A 76 -1.63 49.66 -2.81
C ASP A 76 -2.46 49.78 -4.11
N GLU A 77 -3.39 48.85 -4.34
CA GLU A 77 -4.28 48.89 -5.50
C GLU A 77 -5.39 49.95 -5.34
N GLN A 78 -5.84 50.20 -4.11
CA GLN A 78 -6.74 51.32 -3.79
C GLN A 78 -6.08 52.68 -4.02
N ILE A 79 -4.82 52.84 -3.60
CA ILE A 79 -4.03 54.07 -3.82
C ILE A 79 -3.85 54.31 -5.33
N THR A 80 -3.59 53.26 -6.11
CA THR A 80 -3.39 53.35 -7.56
C THR A 80 -4.67 53.82 -8.29
N VAL A 81 -5.84 53.33 -7.88
CA VAL A 81 -7.15 53.78 -8.40
C VAL A 81 -7.47 55.22 -7.99
N ASN A 82 -7.23 55.57 -6.72
CA ASN A 82 -7.50 56.92 -6.21
C ASN A 82 -6.58 57.99 -6.82
N MET A 83 -5.38 57.61 -7.26
CA MET A 83 -4.42 58.48 -7.95
C MET A 83 -4.64 58.53 -9.47
N GLY A 84 -5.76 58.01 -9.99
CA GLY A 84 -6.14 58.11 -11.40
C GLY A 84 -5.40 57.15 -12.34
N GLY A 85 -4.72 56.14 -11.80
CA GLY A 85 -4.12 55.06 -12.59
C GLY A 85 -5.17 54.05 -13.06
N THR A 86 -5.08 53.61 -14.31
CA THR A 86 -5.89 52.49 -14.81
C THR A 86 -5.30 51.18 -14.30
N LEU A 87 -6.05 50.43 -13.47
CA LEU A 87 -5.68 49.06 -13.13
C LEU A 87 -5.51 48.23 -14.40
N ALA A 88 -4.53 47.32 -14.42
CA ALA A 88 -4.42 46.32 -15.47
C ALA A 88 -5.76 45.56 -15.61
N PRO A 89 -6.17 45.15 -16.84
CA PRO A 89 -7.40 44.40 -17.05
C PRO A 89 -7.50 43.26 -16.05
N THR A 90 -8.59 43.25 -15.29
CA THR A 90 -8.84 42.28 -14.23
C THR A 90 -8.70 40.88 -14.81
N ALA A 91 -7.77 40.07 -14.28
CA ALA A 91 -7.82 38.64 -14.53
C ALA A 91 -9.21 38.14 -14.11
N ALA A 92 -9.93 37.51 -15.03
CA ALA A 92 -11.25 36.95 -14.74
C ALA A 92 -11.13 36.05 -13.49
N PRO A 93 -12.07 36.11 -12.54
CA PRO A 93 -12.07 35.19 -11.40
C PRO A 93 -12.29 33.79 -11.97
N GLY A 94 -11.20 33.03 -12.08
CA GLY A 94 -11.16 31.85 -12.93
C GLY A 94 -9.75 31.27 -13.01
N GLY A 95 -9.14 31.05 -11.85
CA GLY A 95 -8.05 30.11 -11.71
C GLY A 95 -8.45 29.17 -10.58
N ILE A 96 -8.65 27.89 -10.88
CA ILE A 96 -8.79 26.89 -9.83
C ILE A 96 -7.40 26.68 -9.26
N ALA A 97 -7.27 26.81 -7.94
CA ALA A 97 -6.00 26.56 -7.29
C ALA A 97 -5.56 25.11 -7.56
N GLY A 98 -4.33 24.92 -8.06
CA GLY A 98 -3.73 23.60 -8.23
C GLY A 98 -3.87 22.93 -9.60
N THR A 99 -4.60 23.50 -10.57
CA THR A 99 -4.84 22.82 -11.87
C THR A 99 -3.99 23.34 -13.03
N GLY A 100 -3.16 24.38 -12.83
CA GLY A 100 -2.35 24.99 -13.90
C GLY A 100 -3.16 25.71 -14.99
N ILE A 101 -4.50 25.71 -14.92
CA ILE A 101 -5.38 26.45 -15.82
C ILE A 101 -5.41 27.91 -15.34
N GLY A 102 -4.38 28.66 -15.72
CA GLY A 102 -4.34 30.11 -15.58
C GLY A 102 -5.29 30.79 -16.57
N ALA A 103 -5.73 32.00 -16.23
CA ALA A 103 -6.63 32.86 -17.02
C ALA A 103 -6.19 33.17 -18.47
N ALA A 104 -5.04 32.66 -18.92
CA ALA A 104 -4.48 32.84 -20.26
C ALA A 104 -4.63 31.61 -21.19
N ALA A 105 -5.02 30.43 -20.68
CA ALA A 105 -5.08 29.21 -21.49
C ALA A 105 -6.30 29.14 -22.45
N SER A 106 -7.22 30.10 -22.40
CA SER A 106 -8.44 30.14 -23.21
C SER A 106 -8.32 30.93 -24.52
N PHE A 107 -7.13 31.38 -24.92
CA PHE A 107 -6.92 32.01 -26.23
C PHE A 107 -5.79 31.34 -27.02
N VAL A 108 -6.13 30.29 -27.77
CA VAL A 108 -5.35 29.90 -28.96
C VAL A 108 -5.57 31.00 -30.00
N GLN A 109 -4.72 32.04 -29.96
CA GLN A 109 -4.75 33.15 -30.89
C GLN A 109 -3.85 32.81 -32.09
N ILE A 110 -4.45 32.29 -33.17
CA ILE A 110 -3.79 32.23 -34.48
C ILE A 110 -3.65 33.68 -34.99
N ARG A 111 -2.45 34.26 -34.87
CA ARG A 111 -2.10 35.55 -35.49
C ARG A 111 -1.74 35.32 -36.96
N ALA A 112 -2.61 35.77 -37.88
CA ALA A 112 -2.22 36.12 -39.24
C ALA A 112 -2.15 37.65 -39.36
N HIS A 113 -1.01 38.16 -39.83
CA HIS A 113 -0.63 39.56 -39.78
C HIS A 113 -1.37 40.47 -40.77
N SER A 114 -1.91 41.56 -40.20
CA SER A 114 -1.99 42.95 -40.68
C SER A 114 -1.43 43.33 -42.07
N GLN A 115 -2.20 44.05 -42.89
CA GLN A 115 -2.08 45.50 -43.14
C GLN A 115 -2.80 45.92 -44.44
N ALA A 116 -3.74 46.86 -44.33
CA ALA A 116 -3.96 47.92 -45.33
C ALA A 116 -4.72 49.07 -44.65
N ARG A 117 -4.03 50.20 -44.43
CA ARG A 117 -4.64 51.49 -44.08
C ARG A 117 -5.26 52.09 -45.33
N GLY A 118 -6.52 52.51 -45.25
CA GLY A 118 -7.21 53.34 -46.24
C GLY A 118 -8.32 54.13 -45.55
N ALA A 119 -8.35 55.43 -45.79
CA ALA A 119 -9.14 56.43 -45.06
C ALA A 119 -10.67 56.29 -45.25
N GLY A 120 -11.41 56.56 -44.17
CA GLY A 120 -12.87 56.68 -44.13
C GLY A 120 -13.38 56.41 -42.71
N ALA A 121 -14.08 57.37 -42.09
CA ALA A 121 -14.66 57.17 -40.76
C ALA A 121 -15.58 55.92 -40.79
N PRO A 122 -15.47 54.99 -39.82
CA PRO A 122 -16.36 53.83 -39.78
C PRO A 122 -17.79 54.32 -39.55
N PRO A 123 -18.80 53.84 -40.30
CA PRO A 123 -20.19 54.14 -40.02
C PRO A 123 -20.54 53.75 -38.56
N PRO A 124 -21.53 54.41 -37.93
CA PRO A 124 -21.95 54.07 -36.58
C PRO A 124 -22.22 52.56 -36.49
N PRO A 125 -21.80 51.90 -35.39
CA PRO A 125 -21.90 50.46 -35.27
C PRO A 125 -23.35 50.04 -35.56
N PRO A 126 -23.58 49.12 -36.51
CA PRO A 126 -24.93 48.64 -36.80
C PRO A 126 -25.53 48.11 -35.50
N GLU A 127 -26.83 48.37 -35.30
CA GLU A 127 -27.57 47.98 -34.10
C GLU A 127 -27.19 46.57 -33.68
N THR A 128 -26.61 46.46 -32.48
CA THR A 128 -26.26 45.19 -31.86
C THR A 128 -27.49 44.30 -31.87
N PHE A 129 -27.31 43.05 -32.32
CA PHE A 129 -28.26 41.95 -32.25
C PHE A 129 -29.46 42.27 -31.36
N GLY A 130 -30.64 42.44 -31.97
CA GLY A 130 -31.89 42.67 -31.27
C GLY A 130 -32.06 41.70 -30.08
N PRO A 131 -32.88 42.06 -29.07
CA PRO A 131 -32.92 41.38 -27.78
C PRO A 131 -33.04 39.88 -27.98
N TYR A 132 -31.99 39.16 -27.56
CA TYR A 132 -31.90 37.71 -27.59
C TYR A 132 -33.25 37.12 -27.18
N THR A 133 -33.94 36.51 -28.14
CA THR A 133 -35.27 35.96 -27.89
C THR A 133 -35.12 34.90 -26.81
N LYS A 134 -35.83 35.10 -25.70
CA LYS A 134 -35.90 34.17 -24.58
C LYS A 134 -36.52 32.86 -25.06
N LYS A 135 -35.71 31.98 -25.65
CA LYS A 135 -35.99 30.54 -25.68
C LYS A 135 -35.78 30.00 -24.26
N SER A 136 -36.68 30.37 -23.36
CA SER A 136 -36.62 30.02 -21.94
C SER A 136 -36.72 28.51 -21.69
N GLU A 137 -37.31 27.77 -22.63
CA GLU A 137 -37.67 26.35 -22.45
C GLU A 137 -36.52 25.40 -22.82
N GLU A 138 -35.74 25.69 -23.88
CA GLU A 138 -34.57 24.86 -24.28
C GLU A 138 -33.34 25.04 -23.36
N ASN A 139 -33.18 26.21 -22.72
CA ASN A 139 -32.01 26.51 -21.88
C ASN A 139 -32.06 25.90 -20.47
N GLY A 140 -33.26 25.54 -19.99
CA GLY A 140 -33.43 24.79 -18.75
C GLY A 140 -32.81 23.39 -18.81
N GLY A 141 -32.80 22.78 -20.00
CA GLY A 141 -32.21 21.47 -20.24
C GLY A 141 -30.70 21.41 -19.98
N VAL A 142 -29.95 22.44 -20.39
CA VAL A 142 -28.48 22.48 -20.19
C VAL A 142 -28.12 22.68 -18.71
N ILE A 143 -28.86 23.54 -17.99
CA ILE A 143 -28.65 23.71 -16.54
C ILE A 143 -28.98 22.42 -15.79
N ALA A 144 -30.05 21.72 -16.19
CA ALA A 144 -30.39 20.41 -15.64
C ALA A 144 -29.33 19.34 -15.95
N MET A 145 -28.71 19.39 -17.13
CA MET A 145 -27.60 18.50 -17.49
C MET A 145 -26.35 18.79 -16.64
N ILE A 146 -26.03 20.06 -16.37
CA ILE A 146 -24.95 20.42 -15.44
C ILE A 146 -25.26 19.93 -14.03
N ASP A 147 -26.52 20.01 -13.57
CA ASP A 147 -26.92 19.48 -12.26
C ASP A 147 -26.83 17.96 -12.18
N LEU A 148 -27.09 17.26 -13.29
CA LEU A 148 -26.89 15.82 -13.38
C LEU A 148 -25.39 15.48 -13.30
N LEU A 149 -24.52 16.17 -14.06
CA LEU A 149 -23.07 15.97 -14.01
C LEU A 149 -22.48 16.27 -12.62
N VAL A 150 -22.95 17.32 -11.94
CA VAL A 150 -22.52 17.62 -10.56
C VAL A 150 -22.95 16.51 -9.60
N LYS A 151 -24.15 15.95 -9.77
CA LYS A 151 -24.61 14.81 -8.96
C LYS A 151 -23.81 13.54 -9.25
N ASP A 152 -23.46 13.30 -10.50
CA ASP A 152 -22.63 12.15 -10.89
C ASP A 152 -21.24 12.27 -10.26
N LEU A 153 -20.58 13.44 -10.35
CA LEU A 153 -19.32 13.70 -9.65
C LEU A 153 -19.44 13.57 -8.14
N ASP A 154 -20.54 14.07 -7.54
CA ASP A 154 -20.80 13.89 -6.10
C ASP A 154 -20.89 12.42 -5.71
N LYS A 155 -21.52 11.61 -6.56
CA LYS A 155 -21.66 10.17 -6.34
C LYS A 155 -20.31 9.46 -6.52
N GLU A 156 -19.55 9.79 -7.56
CA GLU A 156 -18.20 9.25 -7.80
C GLU A 156 -17.25 9.57 -6.62
N MET A 157 -17.26 10.82 -6.13
CA MET A 157 -16.50 11.22 -4.94
C MET A 157 -16.91 10.46 -3.67
N GLN A 158 -18.20 10.15 -3.52
CA GLN A 158 -18.68 9.34 -2.39
C GLN A 158 -18.25 7.88 -2.52
N GLU A 159 -18.38 7.28 -3.70
CA GLU A 159 -17.96 5.91 -3.98
C GLU A 159 -16.46 5.75 -3.71
N MET A 160 -15.62 6.64 -4.26
CA MET A 160 -14.17 6.66 -4.00
C MET A 160 -13.84 6.81 -2.51
N THR A 161 -14.57 7.65 -1.77
CA THR A 161 -14.34 7.83 -0.33
C THR A 161 -14.65 6.56 0.48
N VAL A 162 -15.66 5.78 0.06
CA VAL A 162 -15.98 4.51 0.70
C VAL A 162 -14.93 3.46 0.32
N GLU A 163 -14.59 3.34 -0.96
CA GLU A 163 -13.58 2.42 -1.46
C GLU A 163 -12.21 2.65 -0.80
N GLU A 164 -11.76 3.90 -0.65
CA GLU A 164 -10.50 4.21 0.04
C GLU A 164 -10.54 3.82 1.52
N LYS A 165 -11.67 3.99 2.20
CA LYS A 165 -11.81 3.58 3.61
C LYS A 165 -11.76 2.07 3.76
N ASP A 166 -12.45 1.35 2.89
CA ASP A 166 -12.46 -0.11 2.89
C ASP A 166 -11.06 -0.64 2.57
N ALA A 167 -10.40 -0.11 1.54
CA ALA A 167 -9.02 -0.45 1.18
C ALA A 167 -8.02 -0.16 2.32
N GLN A 168 -8.17 0.97 3.02
CA GLN A 168 -7.35 1.30 4.18
C GLN A 168 -7.59 0.32 5.34
N ALA A 169 -8.84 -0.05 5.62
CA ALA A 169 -9.17 -0.99 6.67
C ALA A 169 -8.64 -2.41 6.36
N GLU A 170 -8.76 -2.86 5.11
CA GLU A 170 -8.19 -4.14 4.66
C GLU A 170 -6.67 -4.16 4.79
N TYR A 171 -6.00 -3.07 4.43
CA TYR A 171 -4.56 -2.93 4.62
C TYR A 171 -4.17 -3.00 6.10
N GLU A 172 -4.85 -2.27 6.99
CA GLU A 172 -4.57 -2.31 8.42
C GLU A 172 -4.77 -3.70 9.03
N ASN A 173 -5.85 -4.38 8.64
CA ASN A 173 -6.11 -5.77 9.04
C ASN A 173 -5.00 -6.70 8.53
N PHE A 174 -4.61 -6.57 7.26
CA PHE A 174 -3.54 -7.37 6.68
C PHE A 174 -2.21 -7.18 7.41
N ILE A 175 -1.86 -5.95 7.80
CA ILE A 175 -0.65 -5.66 8.56
C ILE A 175 -0.72 -6.28 9.98
N ALA A 176 -1.86 -6.17 10.66
CA ALA A 176 -2.07 -6.74 11.99
C ALA A 176 -1.98 -8.28 11.97
N ASP A 177 -2.63 -8.93 11.00
CA ASP A 177 -2.61 -10.37 10.81
C ASP A 177 -1.20 -10.86 10.44
N SER A 178 -0.50 -10.12 9.57
CA SER A 178 0.88 -10.42 9.19
C SER A 178 1.83 -10.34 10.38
N ALA A 179 1.70 -9.31 11.23
CA ALA A 179 2.50 -9.18 12.44
C ALA A 179 2.25 -10.35 13.41
N THR A 180 0.98 -10.73 13.59
CA THR A 180 0.58 -11.87 14.45
C THR A 180 1.13 -13.17 13.90
N LYS A 181 0.95 -13.43 12.60
CA LYS A 181 1.45 -14.63 11.92
C LYS A 181 2.96 -14.74 12.03
N ARG A 182 3.68 -13.65 11.79
CA ARG A 182 5.15 -13.60 11.92
C ARG A 182 5.59 -13.96 13.33
N ALA A 183 4.92 -13.45 14.36
CA ALA A 183 5.24 -13.77 15.76
C ALA A 183 4.99 -15.24 16.09
N VAL A 184 3.87 -15.81 15.62
CA VAL A 184 3.53 -17.22 15.81
C VAL A 184 4.54 -18.13 15.09
N ASP A 185 4.86 -17.82 13.83
CA ASP A 185 5.81 -18.62 13.04
C ASP A 185 7.22 -18.55 13.64
N ALA A 186 7.66 -17.37 14.10
CA ALA A 186 8.95 -17.21 14.77
C ALA A 186 9.04 -18.03 16.06
N LYS A 187 7.98 -18.01 16.88
CA LYS A 187 7.92 -18.85 18.08
C LYS A 187 7.94 -20.35 17.74
N SER A 188 7.21 -20.75 16.70
CA SER A 188 7.19 -22.13 16.22
C SER A 188 8.57 -22.61 15.74
N ILE A 189 9.37 -21.72 15.14
CA ILE A 189 10.77 -21.98 14.80
C ILE A 189 11.59 -22.21 16.07
N GLU A 190 11.52 -21.31 17.05
CA GLU A 190 12.26 -21.44 18.33
C GLU A 190 11.95 -22.76 19.04
N ASP A 191 10.66 -23.10 19.18
CA ASP A 191 10.23 -24.34 19.84
C ASP A 191 10.77 -25.58 19.09
N LYS A 192 10.76 -25.55 17.75
CA LYS A 192 11.27 -26.66 16.91
C LYS A 192 12.78 -26.76 16.94
N GLU A 193 13.49 -25.64 16.98
CA GLU A 193 14.94 -25.60 17.10
C GLU A 193 15.39 -26.17 18.44
N SER A 194 14.71 -25.81 19.53
CA SER A 194 14.95 -26.40 20.85
C SER A 194 14.74 -27.92 20.84
N ALA A 195 13.58 -28.38 20.33
CA ALA A 195 13.29 -29.81 20.25
C ALA A 195 14.30 -30.58 19.37
N LYS A 196 14.75 -29.96 18.27
CA LYS A 196 15.79 -30.52 17.41
C LYS A 196 17.12 -30.65 18.15
N ALA A 197 17.55 -29.62 18.86
CA ALA A 197 18.79 -29.64 19.63
C ALA A 197 18.76 -30.73 20.72
N ASP A 198 17.64 -30.87 21.44
CA ASP A 198 17.45 -31.91 22.44
C ASP A 198 17.55 -33.32 21.82
N LEU A 199 16.89 -33.54 20.69
CA LEU A 199 16.94 -34.82 19.97
C LEU A 199 18.35 -35.13 19.47
N GLU A 200 19.08 -34.15 18.94
CA GLU A 200 20.46 -34.31 18.50
C GLU A 200 21.38 -34.66 19.68
N ALA A 201 21.21 -34.01 20.84
CA ALA A 201 21.94 -34.34 22.05
C ALA A 201 21.64 -35.77 22.53
N HIS A 202 20.38 -36.20 22.48
CA HIS A 202 19.98 -37.57 22.80
C HIS A 202 20.62 -38.60 21.87
N VAL A 203 20.66 -38.33 20.56
CA VAL A 203 21.31 -39.20 19.58
C VAL A 203 22.80 -39.36 19.88
N VAL A 204 23.51 -38.27 20.20
CA VAL A 204 24.92 -38.31 20.57
C VAL A 204 25.13 -39.13 21.84
N LYS A 205 24.34 -38.86 22.89
CA LYS A 205 24.43 -39.58 24.16
C LYS A 205 24.21 -41.08 23.97
N MET A 206 23.13 -41.48 23.28
CA MET A 206 22.83 -42.89 23.02
C MET A 206 23.93 -43.55 22.16
N GLY A 207 24.51 -42.82 21.20
CA GLY A 207 25.64 -43.30 20.41
C GLY A 207 26.87 -43.63 21.27
N LEU A 208 27.20 -42.77 22.22
CA LEU A 208 28.29 -42.98 23.17
C LEU A 208 27.98 -44.15 24.13
N GLU A 209 26.78 -44.19 24.71
CA GLU A 209 26.37 -45.29 25.60
C GLU A 209 26.40 -46.63 24.90
N LYS A 210 25.91 -46.71 23.65
CA LYS A 210 25.99 -47.92 22.83
C LYS A 210 27.43 -48.37 22.63
N LYS A 211 28.34 -47.43 22.31
CA LYS A 211 29.76 -47.73 22.12
C LYS A 211 30.41 -48.27 23.39
N THR A 212 30.14 -47.66 24.54
CA THR A 212 30.67 -48.09 25.84
C THR A 212 30.12 -49.45 26.24
N LYS A 213 28.79 -49.63 26.23
CA LYS A 213 28.16 -50.92 26.56
C LYS A 213 28.58 -52.04 25.61
N SER A 214 28.81 -51.73 24.33
CA SER A 214 29.34 -52.72 23.39
C SER A 214 30.75 -53.18 23.76
N LYS A 215 31.60 -52.30 24.28
CA LYS A 215 32.93 -52.68 24.78
C LYS A 215 32.84 -53.49 26.07
N GLU A 216 31.97 -53.09 27.00
CA GLU A 216 31.74 -53.82 28.25
C GLU A 216 31.21 -55.24 27.99
N ALA A 217 30.25 -55.37 27.07
CA ALA A 217 29.70 -56.66 26.66
C ALA A 217 30.78 -57.56 26.05
N TYR A 218 31.64 -57.01 25.18
CA TYR A 218 32.76 -57.73 24.61
C TYR A 218 33.79 -58.16 25.66
N ALA A 219 34.14 -57.26 26.59
CA ALA A 219 35.05 -57.57 27.69
C ALA A 219 34.48 -58.70 28.56
N THR A 220 33.20 -58.60 28.95
CA THR A 220 32.49 -59.63 29.74
C THR A 220 32.47 -60.97 29.04
N ALA A 221 32.20 -60.98 27.73
CA ALA A 221 32.22 -62.21 26.93
C ALA A 221 33.63 -62.85 26.89
N THR A 222 34.69 -62.02 26.87
CA THR A 222 36.07 -62.49 26.93
C THR A 222 36.39 -63.09 28.29
N THR A 223 36.05 -62.40 29.39
CA THR A 223 36.24 -62.93 30.76
C THR A 223 35.49 -64.23 30.98
N LEU A 224 34.25 -64.33 30.46
CA LEU A 224 33.46 -65.56 30.53
C LEU A 224 34.17 -66.71 29.81
N LYS A 225 34.68 -66.47 28.60
CA LYS A 225 35.45 -67.47 27.84
C LYS A 225 36.70 -67.92 28.61
N ASP A 226 37.49 -66.98 29.12
CA ASP A 226 38.73 -67.30 29.83
C ASP A 226 38.45 -68.09 31.12
N LEU A 227 37.41 -67.72 31.87
CA LEU A 227 36.97 -68.46 33.05
C LEU A 227 36.48 -69.87 32.69
N HIS A 228 35.79 -70.05 31.57
CA HIS A 228 35.43 -71.38 31.08
C HIS A 228 36.67 -72.23 30.79
N LEU A 229 37.69 -71.67 30.14
CA LEU A 229 38.94 -72.39 29.87
C LEU A 229 39.67 -72.79 31.17
N GLU A 230 39.67 -71.91 32.17
CA GLU A 230 40.24 -72.21 33.49
C GLU A 230 39.46 -73.32 34.21
N CYS A 231 38.13 -73.25 34.24
CA CYS A 231 37.26 -74.27 34.83
C CYS A 231 37.45 -75.63 34.13
N ASP A 232 37.49 -75.65 32.79
CA ASP A 232 37.70 -76.87 32.02
C ASP A 232 39.06 -77.49 32.33
N TRP A 233 40.11 -76.68 32.41
CA TRP A 233 41.44 -77.14 32.80
C TRP A 233 41.47 -77.70 34.23
N LEU A 234 40.82 -77.04 35.19
CA LEU A 234 40.74 -77.51 36.56
C LEU A 234 40.00 -78.85 36.67
N LEU A 235 38.89 -79.00 35.96
CA LEU A 235 38.11 -80.25 35.94
C LEU A 235 38.88 -81.39 35.28
N ALA A 236 39.55 -81.13 34.15
CA ALA A 236 40.34 -82.14 33.45
C ALA A 236 41.53 -82.65 34.30
N ASN A 237 42.09 -81.80 35.17
CA ASN A 237 43.24 -82.15 36.02
C ASN A 237 42.85 -82.48 37.46
N PHE A 238 41.55 -82.48 37.80
CA PHE A 238 41.10 -82.65 39.18
C PHE A 238 41.57 -83.97 39.78
N GLU A 239 41.29 -85.09 39.12
CA GLU A 239 41.66 -86.44 39.59
C GLU A 239 43.17 -86.60 39.76
N ALA A 240 43.96 -86.13 38.79
CA ALA A 240 45.41 -86.19 38.86
C ALA A 240 45.96 -85.40 40.08
N ARG A 241 45.37 -84.24 40.39
CA ARG A 241 45.77 -83.43 41.55
C ARG A 241 45.32 -84.04 42.87
N VAL A 242 44.14 -84.66 42.91
CA VAL A 242 43.68 -85.42 44.09
C VAL A 242 44.62 -86.58 44.38
N ALA A 243 44.96 -87.37 43.36
CA ALA A 243 45.89 -88.49 43.50
C ALA A 243 47.29 -88.05 43.94
N ALA A 244 47.83 -86.97 43.36
CA ALA A 244 49.13 -86.43 43.75
C ALA A 244 49.15 -85.98 45.23
N ARG A 245 48.11 -85.29 45.70
CA ARG A 245 48.00 -84.86 47.11
C ARG A 245 47.87 -86.02 48.08
N ALA A 246 47.15 -87.08 47.71
CA ALA A 246 47.04 -88.27 48.55
C ALA A 246 48.39 -88.99 48.71
N GLY A 247 49.28 -88.89 47.73
CA GLY A 247 50.63 -89.45 47.80
C GLY A 247 51.64 -88.61 48.59
N GLU A 248 51.30 -87.39 49.02
CA GLU A 248 52.14 -86.52 49.85
C GLU A 248 51.95 -86.78 51.37
N VAL A 249 51.01 -87.66 51.76
CA VAL A 249 50.65 -88.03 53.14
C VAL A 249 51.06 -89.47 53.43
#